data_AF-A0A2V3UCJ1-F1
#
_entry.id   AF-A0A2V3UCJ1-F1
#
_cell.length_a   1.000
_cell.length_b   1.000
_cell.length_c   1.000
_cell.angle_alpha   90.00
_cell.angle_beta   90.00
_cell.angle_gamma   90.00
#
_symmetry.space_group_name_H-M   'P 1'
#
loop_
_entity.id
_entity.type
_entity.pdbx_description
1 polymer ?
#
loop_
_entity_poly.entity_id
_entity_poly.type
_entity_poly.pdbx_seq_one_letter_code
_entity_poly.pdbx_strand_id
1 'polypeptide(L)'
;MSCDSEHMCDIDGPTVLVPDSDEPLVIEVDVPGAPGPSGPPNQLSIGTVSTGAVAVTITGTAPNQVLNLTLPDGGGPNTAAAAELGASLAAVRACGVTRRPCRVLDFANGVFFLRHSLSTASWAAIVAGLGATFSRATPAAFWGEGSDLQAAGIDAPRFEYRFNSGIADGLLLEGARTNAIRNSILTGVAPGVIGSGGAWPTNWQNGGASGLTRTMSAPYQYRGMTCIDVRYAGTATDTGGYPLIFEPPSVIAASSGQNWTMSAYLALVAGSMANITNFRFYIPPQPSGVAAASASIVPELTSELKRFAFSFSFATAITHIQPRFAMNHAVGAAIDFTLRVGLPQMELGAFSSSPIATETGAVERGADHLQCPRPGLSPVSRMLTARAAGGKAGDQVLWQADDGSEANSHRLLRDATGMLRYIVTTTGTPQANLALGSVADGALFKVAVRAAPNDFAGSLNGGAVVTDTSGTLPSITTERWGGGAAPGVEWWGALASEVEFNATLANADLQALSL
;
A
#
# COMPACT_ATOMS: atom_id res chain seq x y z
N MET A 1 61.57 80.86 19.29
CA MET A 1 60.39 81.24 20.09
C MET A 1 59.19 80.69 19.32
N SER A 2 58.59 79.64 19.89
CA SER A 2 57.60 78.67 19.32
C SER A 2 57.95 77.97 17.99
N CYS A 3 58.67 76.83 18.13
CA CYS A 3 59.02 75.77 17.18
C CYS A 3 57.80 74.94 16.70
N ASP A 4 57.83 74.13 15.64
CA ASP A 4 58.64 74.01 14.40
C ASP A 4 57.88 72.98 13.52
N SER A 5 57.84 73.20 12.20
CA SER A 5 57.97 72.14 11.18
C SER A 5 58.03 72.80 9.80
N GLU A 6 59.22 72.69 9.21
CA GLU A 6 59.70 73.42 8.04
C GLU A 6 59.18 72.89 6.71
N HIS A 7 59.11 73.82 5.76
CA HIS A 7 58.74 73.68 4.35
C HIS A 7 60.00 73.81 3.48
N MET A 8 59.97 73.10 2.34
CA MET A 8 60.59 73.43 1.04
C MET A 8 62.07 73.09 0.72
N CYS A 9 62.20 72.06 -0.13
CA CYS A 9 62.76 72.06 -1.51
C CYS A 9 64.17 72.63 -1.74
N ASP A 10 65.13 71.81 -2.20
CA ASP A 10 65.58 71.84 -3.62
C ASP A 10 66.60 70.75 -4.01
N ILE A 11 66.43 70.28 -5.25
CA ILE A 11 67.33 69.61 -6.24
C ILE A 11 68.36 68.58 -5.76
N ASP A 12 68.05 67.30 -6.02
CA ASP A 12 69.01 66.24 -6.39
C ASP A 12 68.69 65.79 -7.82
N GLY A 13 69.39 66.36 -8.80
CA GLY A 13 69.42 65.89 -10.19
C GLY A 13 70.87 65.60 -10.59
N PRO A 14 71.16 64.51 -11.32
CA PRO A 14 72.54 64.14 -11.64
C PRO A 14 73.17 65.16 -12.61
N THR A 15 74.26 65.77 -12.15
CA THR A 15 75.14 66.63 -12.93
C THR A 15 75.78 65.81 -14.06
N VAL A 16 75.32 66.00 -15.30
CA VAL A 16 75.99 65.45 -16.49
C VAL A 16 77.16 66.38 -16.83
N LEU A 17 78.38 65.85 -16.69
CA LEU A 17 79.59 66.50 -17.17
C LEU A 17 79.53 66.57 -18.70
N VAL A 18 79.42 67.78 -19.26
CA VAL A 18 79.60 68.01 -20.69
C VAL A 18 81.10 68.16 -20.93
N PRO A 19 81.76 67.25 -21.69
CA PRO A 19 83.13 67.48 -22.12
C PRO A 19 83.15 68.52 -23.23
N ASP A 20 84.03 69.52 -23.10
CA ASP A 20 84.35 70.49 -24.16
C ASP A 20 84.79 69.74 -25.42
N SER A 21 83.88 69.65 -26.39
CA SER A 21 84.22 69.33 -27.78
C SER A 21 83.18 69.99 -28.68
N ASP A 22 83.64 70.82 -29.60
CA ASP A 22 82.88 71.67 -30.54
C ASP A 22 82.10 70.89 -31.63
N GLU A 23 81.46 69.77 -31.28
CA GLU A 23 80.60 69.00 -32.18
C GLU A 23 79.14 69.05 -31.69
N PRO A 24 78.15 69.36 -32.54
CA PRO A 24 76.75 69.42 -32.12
C PRO A 24 76.22 68.02 -31.75
N LEU A 25 75.72 67.89 -30.53
CA LEU A 25 75.09 66.67 -30.04
C LEU A 25 73.76 66.42 -30.78
N VAL A 26 73.74 65.43 -31.68
CA VAL A 26 72.50 64.97 -32.35
C VAL A 26 71.83 63.92 -31.46
N ILE A 27 70.64 64.24 -30.94
CA ILE A 27 69.78 63.29 -30.23
C ILE A 27 68.70 62.83 -31.21
N GLU A 28 68.85 61.64 -31.79
CA GLU A 28 67.77 60.97 -32.52
C GLU A 28 66.79 60.34 -31.50
N VAL A 29 65.57 60.87 -31.44
CA VAL A 29 64.49 60.32 -30.61
C VAL A 29 63.57 59.50 -31.50
N ASP A 30 63.67 58.17 -31.44
CA ASP A 30 62.72 57.25 -32.04
C ASP A 30 61.47 57.20 -31.15
N VAL A 31 60.38 57.84 -31.58
CA VAL A 31 59.11 57.87 -30.84
C VAL A 31 58.19 56.80 -31.43
N PRO A 32 57.94 55.68 -30.72
CA PRO A 32 57.05 54.63 -31.22
C PRO A 32 55.66 55.22 -31.50
N GLY A 33 55.14 54.99 -32.70
CA GLY A 33 53.80 55.43 -33.10
C GLY A 33 52.74 54.93 -32.12
N ALA A 34 51.86 55.82 -31.68
CA ALA A 34 50.84 55.50 -30.69
C ALA A 34 50.02 54.27 -31.12
N PRO A 35 49.77 53.29 -30.23
CA PRO A 35 48.91 52.15 -30.52
C PRO A 35 47.55 52.63 -31.06
N GLY A 36 47.07 52.01 -32.14
CA GLY A 36 45.73 52.31 -32.66
C GLY A 36 44.66 52.06 -31.59
N PRO A 37 43.51 52.76 -31.66
CA PRO A 37 42.45 52.59 -30.66
C PRO A 37 42.03 51.13 -30.59
N SER A 38 41.93 50.59 -29.37
CA SER A 38 41.47 49.22 -29.16
C SER A 38 40.07 49.05 -29.78
N GLY A 39 39.89 47.96 -30.54
CA GLY A 39 38.57 47.61 -31.09
C GLY A 39 37.52 47.48 -29.98
N PRO A 40 36.22 47.63 -30.30
CA PRO A 40 35.16 47.55 -29.31
C PRO A 40 35.18 46.19 -28.58
N PRO A 41 34.98 46.17 -27.24
CA PRO A 41 35.02 44.93 -26.46
C PRO A 41 33.88 43.99 -26.85
N ASN A 42 34.17 42.69 -26.92
CA ASN A 42 33.14 41.67 -27.14
C ASN A 42 32.15 41.65 -25.98
N GLN A 43 30.85 41.74 -26.28
CA GLN A 43 29.74 41.63 -25.34
C GLN A 43 28.92 40.37 -25.68
N LEU A 44 28.75 39.50 -24.68
CA LEU A 44 27.88 38.34 -24.75
C LEU A 44 26.70 38.56 -23.81
N SER A 45 25.49 38.64 -24.35
CA SER A 45 24.26 38.78 -23.56
C SER A 45 23.48 37.46 -23.52
N ILE A 46 22.62 37.29 -22.51
CA ILE A 46 21.72 36.14 -22.43
C ILE A 46 20.49 36.43 -23.28
N GLY A 47 20.20 35.53 -24.22
CA GLY A 47 19.01 35.58 -25.07
C GLY A 47 17.84 34.81 -24.47
N THR A 48 17.16 34.03 -25.30
CA THR A 48 15.98 33.28 -24.85
C THR A 48 16.35 31.97 -24.16
N VAL A 49 15.56 31.62 -23.16
CA VAL A 49 15.49 30.26 -22.61
C VAL A 49 14.19 29.63 -23.10
N SER A 50 14.28 28.56 -23.88
CA SER A 50 13.12 27.85 -24.45
C SER A 50 13.09 26.39 -24.02
N THR A 51 11.93 25.74 -24.12
CA THR A 51 11.77 24.32 -23.83
C THR A 51 12.04 23.46 -25.08
N GLY A 52 12.77 22.34 -24.94
CA GLY A 52 13.11 21.44 -26.04
C GLY A 52 14.32 20.54 -25.75
N ALA A 53 14.85 19.84 -26.77
CA ALA A 53 16.06 19.03 -26.62
C ALA A 53 17.25 19.91 -26.17
N VAL A 54 18.11 19.40 -25.28
CA VAL A 54 19.22 20.16 -24.68
C VAL A 54 20.09 20.75 -25.78
N ALA A 55 20.12 22.08 -25.87
CA ALA A 55 20.92 22.78 -26.86
C ALA A 55 21.41 24.12 -26.30
N VAL A 56 22.60 24.51 -26.75
CA VAL A 56 23.18 25.83 -26.48
C VAL A 56 23.61 26.40 -27.83
N THR A 57 23.16 27.60 -28.15
CA THR A 57 23.53 28.29 -29.39
C THR A 57 23.98 29.71 -29.11
N ILE A 58 25.03 30.15 -29.80
CA ILE A 58 25.43 31.56 -29.81
C ILE A 58 25.01 32.14 -31.15
N THR A 59 24.28 33.24 -31.11
CA THR A 59 23.81 33.97 -32.29
C THR A 59 24.39 35.38 -32.31
N GLY A 60 24.41 36.02 -33.48
CA GLY A 60 25.05 37.34 -33.66
C GLY A 60 26.52 37.26 -34.09
N THR A 61 27.12 38.43 -34.34
CA THR A 61 28.50 38.57 -34.80
C THR A 61 29.27 39.48 -33.86
N ALA A 62 30.56 39.25 -33.71
CA ALA A 62 31.40 40.08 -32.84
C ALA A 62 31.30 41.57 -33.24
N PRO A 63 31.25 42.50 -32.27
CA PRO A 63 31.45 42.26 -30.84
C PRO A 63 30.19 41.82 -30.07
N ASN A 64 28.98 41.91 -30.62
CA ASN A 64 27.74 41.71 -29.86
C ASN A 64 27.09 40.36 -30.19
N GLN A 65 27.22 39.40 -29.28
CA GLN A 65 26.69 38.04 -29.43
C GLN A 65 25.67 37.72 -28.33
N VAL A 66 24.81 36.73 -28.60
CA VAL A 66 23.72 36.33 -27.72
C VAL A 66 23.76 34.83 -27.48
N LEU A 67 23.83 34.41 -26.21
CA LEU A 67 23.76 33.02 -25.77
C LEU A 67 22.30 32.61 -25.56
N ASN A 68 21.78 31.69 -26.37
CA ASN A 68 20.45 31.10 -26.22
C ASN A 68 20.57 29.68 -25.66
N LEU A 69 19.65 29.35 -24.76
CA LEU A 69 19.59 28.06 -24.07
C LEU A 69 18.26 27.38 -24.40
N THR A 70 18.31 26.10 -24.77
CA THR A 70 17.13 25.24 -24.82
C THR A 70 17.27 24.18 -23.75
N LEU A 71 16.35 24.22 -22.78
CA LEU A 71 16.30 23.28 -21.67
C LEU A 71 15.16 22.29 -21.91
N PRO A 72 15.26 21.02 -21.48
CA PRO A 72 14.12 20.11 -21.51
C PRO A 72 12.97 20.73 -20.72
N ASP A 73 11.74 20.60 -21.22
CA ASP A 73 10.59 20.74 -20.33
C ASP A 73 10.69 19.56 -19.37
N GLY A 74 11.09 19.85 -18.14
CA GLY A 74 10.94 18.88 -17.09
C GLY A 74 9.45 18.70 -16.91
N GLY A 75 8.89 17.63 -17.49
CA GLY A 75 7.75 16.94 -16.89
C GLY A 75 8.18 16.43 -15.51
N GLY A 76 8.54 17.37 -14.63
CA GLY A 76 9.03 17.11 -13.32
C GLY A 76 7.88 16.47 -12.54
N PRO A 77 8.19 15.62 -11.56
CA PRO A 77 7.19 14.93 -10.74
C PRO A 77 6.18 15.88 -10.05
N ASN A 78 6.42 17.19 -10.06
CA ASN A 78 5.68 18.24 -9.39
C ASN A 78 4.48 18.85 -10.17
N THR A 79 4.34 18.73 -11.49
CA THR A 79 3.16 19.28 -12.21
C THR A 79 1.95 18.35 -12.21
N ALA A 80 2.16 17.04 -12.32
CA ALA A 80 1.11 16.03 -12.12
C ALA A 80 0.66 15.98 -10.64
N ALA A 81 1.61 16.05 -9.69
CA ALA A 81 1.35 16.15 -8.26
C ALA A 81 0.42 17.30 -7.87
N ALA A 82 0.64 18.48 -8.46
CA ALA A 82 -0.10 19.69 -8.15
C ALA A 82 -1.53 19.64 -8.71
N ALA A 83 -1.73 19.00 -9.86
CA ALA A 83 -3.05 18.76 -10.44
C ALA A 83 -3.87 17.76 -9.60
N GLU A 84 -3.23 16.69 -9.11
CA GLU A 84 -3.90 15.66 -8.32
C GLU A 84 -4.18 16.09 -6.86
N LEU A 85 -3.28 16.85 -6.21
CA LEU A 85 -3.64 17.51 -4.94
C LEU A 85 -4.71 18.58 -5.16
N GLY A 86 -4.68 19.28 -6.30
CA GLY A 86 -5.77 20.15 -6.72
C GLY A 86 -7.11 19.42 -6.69
N ALA A 87 -7.17 18.17 -7.15
CA ALA A 87 -8.35 17.32 -7.08
C ALA A 87 -8.69 16.87 -5.63
N SER A 88 -7.73 16.44 -4.81
CA SER A 88 -8.01 16.03 -3.42
C SER A 88 -8.41 17.21 -2.50
N LEU A 89 -7.77 18.37 -2.65
CA LEU A 89 -8.18 19.61 -1.96
C LEU A 89 -9.48 20.17 -2.55
N ALA A 90 -9.72 20.03 -3.86
CA ALA A 90 -11.00 20.38 -4.48
C ALA A 90 -12.11 19.43 -4.00
N ALA A 91 -11.84 18.16 -3.74
CA ALA A 91 -12.81 17.23 -3.15
C ALA A 91 -13.21 17.68 -1.74
N VAL A 92 -12.23 18.06 -0.90
CA VAL A 92 -12.51 18.65 0.43
C VAL A 92 -13.32 19.94 0.31
N ARG A 93 -12.97 20.83 -0.63
CA ARG A 93 -13.70 22.09 -0.88
C ARG A 93 -15.09 21.84 -1.50
N ALA A 94 -15.25 20.81 -2.32
CA ALA A 94 -16.51 20.42 -2.95
C ALA A 94 -17.51 19.90 -1.91
N CYS A 95 -17.03 19.36 -0.79
CA CYS A 95 -17.84 19.07 0.40
C CYS A 95 -18.29 20.33 1.16
N GLY A 96 -18.01 21.55 0.67
CA GLY A 96 -18.39 22.81 1.34
C GLY A 96 -17.52 23.20 2.53
N VAL A 97 -16.48 22.40 2.84
CA VAL A 97 -15.58 22.68 3.96
C VAL A 97 -14.62 23.80 3.60
N THR A 98 -14.74 24.93 4.29
CA THR A 98 -13.95 26.15 4.03
C THR A 98 -12.59 26.13 4.73
N ARG A 99 -12.45 25.32 5.79
CA ARG A 99 -11.18 25.17 6.52
C ARG A 99 -10.17 24.36 5.72
N ARG A 100 -8.90 24.76 5.80
CA ARG A 100 -7.80 24.02 5.15
C ARG A 100 -7.36 22.86 6.04
N PRO A 101 -7.11 21.66 5.47
CA PRO A 101 -6.55 20.56 6.22
C PRO A 101 -5.09 20.86 6.63
N CYS A 102 -4.68 20.35 7.79
CA CYS A 102 -3.28 20.39 8.23
C CYS A 102 -2.46 19.21 7.70
N ARG A 103 -3.12 18.10 7.37
CA ARG A 103 -2.52 16.90 6.77
C ARG A 103 -3.48 16.23 5.80
N VAL A 104 -2.96 15.78 4.66
CA VAL A 104 -3.66 14.87 3.74
C VAL A 104 -2.72 13.73 3.39
N LEU A 105 -3.17 12.51 3.58
CA LEU A 105 -2.49 11.29 3.15
C LEU A 105 -3.45 10.55 2.21
N ASP A 106 -3.14 10.45 0.93
CA ASP A 106 -3.95 9.75 -0.06
C ASP A 106 -3.13 8.59 -0.63
N PHE A 107 -3.29 7.42 -0.04
CA PHE A 107 -2.54 6.23 -0.41
C PHE A 107 -3.08 5.57 -1.68
N ALA A 108 -4.34 5.81 -2.02
CA ALA A 108 -4.94 5.28 -3.24
C ALA A 108 -4.42 6.01 -4.49
N ASN A 109 -4.18 7.32 -4.39
CA ASN A 109 -3.69 8.15 -5.50
C ASN A 109 -2.21 8.56 -5.37
N GLY A 110 -1.54 8.19 -4.28
CA GLY A 110 -0.13 8.56 -4.05
C GLY A 110 0.11 10.05 -3.78
N VAL A 111 -0.90 10.76 -3.23
CA VAL A 111 -0.85 12.21 -2.99
C VAL A 111 -0.67 12.50 -1.50
N PHE A 112 0.26 13.40 -1.16
CA PHE A 112 0.58 13.73 0.23
C PHE A 112 0.74 15.23 0.45
N PHE A 113 0.20 15.73 1.56
CA PHE A 113 0.31 17.11 2.01
C PHE A 113 0.67 17.17 3.49
N LEU A 114 1.84 17.75 3.80
CA LEU A 114 2.35 17.91 5.17
C LEU A 114 2.90 19.32 5.37
N ARG A 115 2.57 19.96 6.51
CA ARG A 115 3.20 21.20 7.01
C ARG A 115 3.46 22.30 5.95
N HIS A 116 2.48 22.56 5.09
CA HIS A 116 2.53 23.61 4.06
C HIS A 116 3.58 23.41 2.95
N SER A 117 4.28 22.27 2.86
CA SER A 117 5.12 21.93 1.72
C SER A 117 4.45 20.87 0.84
N LEU A 118 4.48 21.13 -0.46
CA LEU A 118 3.90 20.30 -1.51
C LEU A 118 4.96 19.34 -2.04
N SER A 119 4.68 18.04 -2.02
CA SER A 119 5.45 17.08 -2.80
C SER A 119 4.56 15.90 -3.18
N THR A 120 4.68 15.40 -4.41
CA THR A 120 4.53 13.96 -4.68
C THR A 120 5.55 13.25 -3.80
N ALA A 121 5.15 12.93 -2.58
CA ALA A 121 6.02 12.25 -1.65
C ALA A 121 6.04 10.79 -2.07
N SER A 122 7.23 10.29 -2.44
CA SER A 122 7.47 8.85 -2.34
C SER A 122 7.14 8.39 -0.92
N TRP A 123 6.86 7.10 -0.73
CA TRP A 123 6.67 6.54 0.61
C TRP A 123 7.73 7.01 1.62
N ALA A 124 8.99 7.04 1.19
CA ALA A 124 10.11 7.52 1.99
C ALA A 124 9.95 8.97 2.45
N ALA A 125 9.41 9.85 1.61
CA ALA A 125 9.17 11.26 1.97
C ALA A 125 8.01 11.43 2.96
N ILE A 126 6.97 10.58 2.90
CA ILE A 126 5.89 10.57 3.90
C ILE A 126 6.46 10.16 5.26
N VAL A 127 7.18 9.04 5.28
CA VAL A 127 7.77 8.48 6.49
C VAL A 127 8.72 9.49 7.12
N ALA A 128 9.60 10.11 6.32
CA ALA A 128 10.47 11.17 6.80
C ALA A 128 9.70 12.41 7.30
N GLY A 129 8.68 12.86 6.56
CA GLY A 129 7.91 14.07 6.89
C GLY A 129 7.05 13.93 8.15
N LEU A 130 6.53 12.73 8.42
CA LEU A 130 5.81 12.41 9.65
C LEU A 130 6.75 12.00 10.80
N GLY A 131 8.00 11.65 10.51
CA GLY A 131 8.82 10.87 11.44
C GLY A 131 8.19 9.51 11.73
N ALA A 132 7.45 8.96 10.76
CA ALA A 132 6.79 7.68 10.91
C ALA A 132 7.79 6.53 10.81
N THR A 133 7.36 5.35 11.23
CA THR A 133 8.02 4.08 11.02
C THR A 133 6.98 3.10 10.52
N PHE A 134 7.33 2.34 9.49
CA PHE A 134 6.60 1.14 9.11
C PHE A 134 7.49 -0.05 9.34
N SER A 135 6.95 -1.05 10.03
CA SER A 135 7.64 -2.30 10.23
C SER A 135 6.77 -3.49 9.85
N ARG A 136 7.41 -4.47 9.23
CA ARG A 136 6.89 -5.82 9.03
C ARG A 136 8.07 -6.78 8.95
N ALA A 137 8.11 -7.75 9.86
CA ALA A 137 9.25 -8.65 10.03
C ALA A 137 9.52 -9.58 8.84
N THR A 138 8.58 -9.73 7.90
CA THR A 138 8.67 -10.67 6.78
C THR A 138 8.36 -9.97 5.45
N PRO A 139 8.81 -10.54 4.31
CA PRO A 139 8.20 -10.24 3.02
C PRO A 139 6.71 -10.58 3.03
N ALA A 140 5.94 -9.95 2.15
CA ALA A 140 4.51 -10.21 2.00
C ALA A 140 4.04 -9.91 0.58
N ALA A 141 3.10 -10.69 0.07
CA ALA A 141 2.50 -10.44 -1.23
C ALA A 141 1.26 -9.52 -1.11
N PHE A 142 0.91 -8.89 -2.23
CA PHE A 142 -0.27 -8.03 -2.38
C PHE A 142 -0.61 -7.91 -3.86
N TRP A 143 -1.84 -7.50 -4.17
CA TRP A 143 -2.22 -7.20 -5.54
C TRP A 143 -1.84 -5.76 -5.84
N GLY A 144 -0.86 -5.56 -6.73
CA GLY A 144 -0.35 -4.23 -7.09
C GLY A 144 -1.10 -3.59 -8.25
N GLU A 145 -0.57 -2.48 -8.75
CA GLU A 145 -1.12 -1.78 -9.91
C GLU A 145 -1.27 -2.71 -11.11
N GLY A 146 -2.38 -2.56 -11.86
CA GLY A 146 -2.74 -3.49 -12.92
C GLY A 146 -3.20 -4.86 -12.42
N SER A 147 -3.53 -4.98 -11.13
CA SER A 147 -3.90 -6.16 -10.32
C SER A 147 -3.04 -7.42 -10.52
N ASP A 148 -1.75 -7.24 -10.77
CA ASP A 148 -0.78 -8.34 -10.76
C ASP A 148 -0.28 -8.58 -9.33
N LEU A 149 0.04 -9.85 -9.01
CA LEU A 149 0.57 -10.23 -7.72
C LEU A 149 2.02 -9.72 -7.60
N GLN A 150 2.28 -8.95 -6.56
CA GLN A 150 3.58 -8.37 -6.27
C GLN A 150 4.05 -8.80 -4.87
N ALA A 151 5.36 -8.67 -4.63
CA ALA A 151 5.96 -8.91 -3.33
C ALA A 151 6.56 -7.60 -2.79
N ALA A 152 6.25 -7.29 -1.52
CA ALA A 152 6.91 -6.26 -0.77
C ALA A 152 7.96 -6.89 0.15
N GLY A 153 9.16 -6.31 0.19
CA GLY A 153 10.22 -6.71 1.11
C GLY A 153 9.87 -6.45 2.58
N ILE A 154 10.78 -6.79 3.48
CA ILE A 154 10.71 -6.40 4.90
C ILE A 154 10.60 -4.87 4.99
N ASP A 155 9.75 -4.39 5.90
CA ASP A 155 9.48 -2.97 6.16
C ASP A 155 8.99 -2.13 4.95
N ALA A 156 8.66 -2.79 3.84
CA ALA A 156 8.07 -2.14 2.68
C ALA A 156 6.53 -2.11 2.77
N PRO A 157 5.88 -0.97 2.55
CA PRO A 157 4.43 -0.87 2.53
C PRO A 157 3.84 -1.65 1.35
N ARG A 158 2.54 -1.94 1.42
CA ARG A 158 1.79 -2.62 0.37
C ARG A 158 0.61 -1.75 -0.03
N PHE A 159 0.56 -1.37 -1.30
CA PHE A 159 -0.52 -0.56 -1.87
C PHE A 159 -1.43 -1.48 -2.68
N GLU A 160 -2.54 -1.88 -2.09
CA GLU A 160 -3.42 -2.93 -2.61
C GLU A 160 -4.37 -2.39 -3.67
N TYR A 161 -4.51 -3.19 -4.73
CA TYR A 161 -5.49 -3.04 -5.79
C TYR A 161 -6.39 -4.26 -5.78
N ARG A 162 -7.69 -4.06 -5.98
CA ARG A 162 -8.61 -5.20 -6.08
C ARG A 162 -8.25 -6.08 -7.25
N PHE A 163 -8.22 -7.38 -6.98
CA PHE A 163 -8.09 -8.42 -7.98
C PHE A 163 -9.19 -8.28 -9.05
N ASN A 164 -8.81 -8.38 -10.32
CA ASN A 164 -9.61 -8.20 -11.54
C ASN A 164 -10.30 -6.86 -11.78
N SER A 165 -10.49 -6.00 -10.77
CA SER A 165 -11.15 -4.70 -10.97
C SER A 165 -10.18 -3.54 -11.17
N GLY A 166 -8.89 -3.69 -10.84
CA GLY A 166 -7.88 -2.64 -11.00
C GLY A 166 -8.11 -1.40 -10.12
N ILE A 167 -9.03 -1.47 -9.16
CA ILE A 167 -9.36 -0.33 -8.28
C ILE A 167 -8.37 -0.32 -7.12
N ALA A 168 -7.67 0.80 -6.95
CA ALA A 168 -6.81 1.04 -5.78
C ALA A 168 -7.67 1.10 -4.50
N ASP A 169 -7.29 0.29 -3.51
CA ASP A 169 -7.88 0.31 -2.17
C ASP A 169 -7.02 1.09 -1.16
N GLY A 170 -5.73 1.28 -1.45
CA GLY A 170 -4.79 2.08 -0.66
C GLY A 170 -3.79 1.26 0.14
N LEU A 171 -3.31 1.80 1.26
CA LEU A 171 -2.31 1.15 2.10
C LEU A 171 -2.92 -0.05 2.83
N LEU A 172 -2.47 -1.26 2.50
CA LEU A 172 -2.89 -2.51 3.13
C LEU A 172 -2.21 -2.68 4.49
N LEU A 173 -3.03 -2.91 5.52
CA LEU A 173 -2.60 -3.06 6.91
C LEU A 173 -3.27 -4.30 7.52
N GLU A 174 -2.47 -5.32 7.82
CA GLU A 174 -2.97 -6.61 8.31
C GLU A 174 -2.11 -7.15 9.46
N GLY A 175 -2.70 -7.94 10.36
CA GLY A 175 -1.98 -8.64 11.45
C GLY A 175 -1.23 -9.88 10.96
N ALA A 176 -0.50 -10.57 11.84
CA ALA A 176 0.29 -11.74 11.43
C ALA A 176 -0.59 -12.94 11.05
N ARG A 177 -0.19 -13.70 10.03
CA ARG A 177 -0.92 -14.89 9.58
C ARG A 177 0.00 -15.92 8.94
N THR A 178 -0.34 -17.20 9.10
CA THR A 178 0.43 -18.31 8.55
C THR A 178 -0.40 -19.10 7.56
N ASN A 179 0.13 -19.33 6.37
CA ASN A 179 -0.43 -20.33 5.46
C ASN A 179 0.11 -21.71 5.83
N ALA A 180 -0.78 -22.57 6.31
CA ALA A 180 -0.45 -23.92 6.75
C ALA A 180 -0.32 -24.93 5.61
N ILE A 181 -0.74 -24.59 4.38
CA ILE A 181 -0.44 -25.39 3.19
C ILE A 181 1.00 -25.12 2.80
N ARG A 182 1.85 -26.14 2.75
CA ARG A 182 3.31 -26.01 2.57
C ARG A 182 3.74 -25.77 1.13
N ASN A 183 2.86 -26.02 0.16
CA ASN A 183 3.12 -25.78 -1.26
C ASN A 183 1.89 -25.15 -1.94
N SER A 184 1.84 -23.82 -1.93
CA SER A 184 0.80 -23.04 -2.60
C SER A 184 1.24 -22.50 -3.96
N ILE A 185 2.55 -22.50 -4.25
CA ILE A 185 3.11 -22.07 -5.54
C ILE A 185 3.31 -23.20 -6.55
N LEU A 186 2.84 -24.42 -6.23
CA LEU A 186 2.68 -25.53 -7.17
C LEU A 186 4.02 -26.13 -7.66
N THR A 187 5.06 -26.13 -6.82
CA THR A 187 6.33 -26.81 -7.16
C THR A 187 6.16 -28.32 -7.22
N GLY A 188 6.98 -28.98 -8.03
CA GLY A 188 6.97 -30.44 -8.18
C GLY A 188 5.90 -31.00 -9.12
N VAL A 189 5.12 -30.13 -9.79
CA VAL A 189 4.18 -30.56 -10.84
C VAL A 189 4.95 -31.18 -12.02
N ALA A 190 4.47 -32.33 -12.49
CA ALA A 190 4.83 -32.86 -13.79
C ALA A 190 3.59 -32.82 -14.71
N PRO A 191 3.66 -32.13 -15.87
CA PRO A 191 2.53 -32.08 -16.80
C PRO A 191 2.23 -33.47 -17.38
N GLY A 192 0.97 -33.71 -17.71
CA GLY A 192 0.51 -34.98 -18.28
C GLY A 192 -0.55 -35.67 -17.44
N VAL A 193 -0.81 -36.93 -17.78
CA VAL A 193 -1.88 -37.72 -17.14
C VAL A 193 -1.40 -38.25 -15.79
N ILE A 194 -2.16 -38.00 -14.72
CA ILE A 194 -1.85 -38.52 -13.39
C ILE A 194 -1.85 -40.05 -13.42
N GLY A 195 -0.73 -40.66 -13.01
CA GLY A 195 -0.50 -42.10 -13.09
C GLY A 195 0.12 -42.58 -14.41
N SER A 196 0.37 -41.68 -15.36
CA SER A 196 1.06 -41.95 -16.63
C SER A 196 1.97 -40.76 -17.00
N GLY A 197 2.95 -40.50 -16.12
CA GLY A 197 3.95 -39.43 -16.29
C GLY A 197 3.59 -38.08 -15.65
N GLY A 198 2.31 -37.78 -15.44
CA GLY A 198 1.87 -36.59 -14.71
C GLY A 198 1.96 -36.76 -13.19
N ALA A 199 2.26 -35.66 -12.49
CA ALA A 199 2.39 -35.62 -11.03
C ALA A 199 1.76 -34.35 -10.44
N TRP A 200 1.15 -34.51 -9.27
CA TRP A 200 0.65 -33.40 -8.45
C TRP A 200 1.81 -32.55 -7.89
N PRO A 201 1.54 -31.30 -7.47
CA PRO A 201 2.51 -30.55 -6.68
C PRO A 201 3.01 -31.35 -5.47
N THR A 202 4.26 -31.13 -5.06
CA THR A 202 4.80 -31.74 -3.84
C THR A 202 3.88 -31.47 -2.64
N ASN A 203 3.68 -32.48 -1.79
CA ASN A 203 2.73 -32.54 -0.66
C ASN A 203 1.24 -32.68 -1.02
N TRP A 204 0.84 -32.42 -2.26
CA TRP A 204 -0.54 -32.65 -2.66
C TRP A 204 -0.79 -34.14 -2.87
N GLN A 205 -2.03 -34.58 -2.64
CA GLN A 205 -2.39 -36.00 -2.72
C GLN A 205 -3.44 -36.28 -3.79
N ASN A 206 -3.35 -37.48 -4.34
CA ASN A 206 -4.36 -38.03 -5.22
C ASN A 206 -5.55 -38.53 -4.39
N GLY A 207 -6.70 -37.88 -4.55
CA GLY A 207 -7.92 -38.18 -3.80
C GLY A 207 -8.86 -39.23 -4.40
N GLY A 208 -8.40 -40.00 -5.40
CA GLY A 208 -9.23 -40.97 -6.12
C GLY A 208 -9.99 -40.35 -7.29
N ALA A 209 -10.21 -41.13 -8.35
CA ALA A 209 -10.93 -40.73 -9.56
C ALA A 209 -11.34 -41.96 -10.37
N SER A 210 -12.24 -42.78 -9.83
CA SER A 210 -12.60 -44.04 -10.48
C SER A 210 -13.36 -43.73 -11.78
N GLY A 211 -12.78 -44.12 -12.92
CA GLY A 211 -13.33 -43.83 -14.26
C GLY A 211 -13.04 -42.44 -14.83
N LEU A 212 -12.35 -41.56 -14.08
CA LEU A 212 -11.97 -40.23 -14.56
C LEU A 212 -10.46 -40.12 -14.78
N THR A 213 -10.09 -39.71 -16.00
CA THR A 213 -8.73 -39.33 -16.35
C THR A 213 -8.47 -37.91 -15.86
N ARG A 214 -7.30 -37.68 -15.26
CA ARG A 214 -6.86 -36.36 -14.81
C ARG A 214 -5.60 -35.96 -15.56
N THR A 215 -5.63 -34.79 -16.18
CA THR A 215 -4.50 -34.27 -16.94
C THR A 215 -4.09 -32.92 -16.39
N MET A 216 -2.81 -32.79 -16.04
CA MET A 216 -2.21 -31.57 -15.51
C MET A 216 -1.52 -30.78 -16.62
N SER A 217 -1.71 -29.47 -16.65
CA SER A 217 -0.86 -28.57 -17.42
C SER A 217 0.52 -28.43 -16.77
N ALA A 218 1.47 -27.84 -17.51
CA ALA A 218 2.65 -27.26 -16.87
C ALA A 218 2.22 -26.05 -16.02
N PRO A 219 2.94 -25.72 -14.93
CA PRO A 219 2.75 -24.46 -14.23
C PRO A 219 3.01 -23.27 -15.15
N TYR A 220 2.20 -22.21 -15.02
CA TYR A 220 2.40 -20.96 -15.75
C TYR A 220 2.00 -19.76 -14.88
N GLN A 221 2.43 -18.57 -15.27
CA GLN A 221 2.10 -17.32 -14.57
C GLN A 221 0.77 -16.76 -15.08
N TYR A 222 -0.13 -16.46 -14.16
CA TYR A 222 -1.32 -15.67 -14.41
C TYR A 222 -1.27 -14.45 -13.49
N ARG A 223 -0.95 -13.27 -14.05
CA ARG A 223 -0.94 -12.01 -13.30
C ARG A 223 -0.02 -12.07 -12.07
N GLY A 224 1.19 -12.58 -12.26
CA GLY A 224 2.19 -12.79 -11.18
C GLY A 224 1.93 -13.99 -10.26
N MET A 225 0.81 -14.70 -10.41
CA MET A 225 0.49 -15.89 -9.63
C MET A 225 0.75 -17.18 -10.43
N THR A 226 1.50 -18.12 -9.85
CA THR A 226 1.65 -19.45 -10.42
C THR A 226 0.32 -20.21 -10.38
N CYS A 227 -0.11 -20.71 -11.53
CA CYS A 227 -1.32 -21.50 -11.71
C CYS A 227 -1.03 -22.82 -12.42
N ILE A 228 -1.93 -23.77 -12.26
CA ILE A 228 -2.04 -24.97 -13.09
C ILE A 228 -3.49 -25.14 -13.54
N ASP A 229 -3.67 -25.78 -14.69
CA ASP A 229 -4.98 -26.21 -15.19
C ASP A 229 -5.07 -27.73 -15.05
N VAL A 230 -6.16 -28.19 -14.42
CA VAL A 230 -6.41 -29.62 -14.18
C VAL A 230 -7.69 -30.02 -14.90
N ARG A 231 -7.56 -30.89 -15.91
CA ARG A 231 -8.70 -31.46 -16.62
C ARG A 231 -9.14 -32.77 -15.98
N TYR A 232 -10.42 -32.90 -15.70
CA TYR A 232 -11.08 -34.15 -15.29
C TYR A 232 -11.99 -34.57 -16.44
N ALA A 233 -11.74 -35.76 -17.01
CA ALA A 233 -12.50 -36.27 -18.16
C ALA A 233 -12.77 -37.77 -18.04
N GLY A 234 -14.01 -38.20 -18.31
CA GLY A 234 -14.37 -39.62 -18.36
C GLY A 234 -15.78 -39.90 -17.88
N THR A 235 -16.04 -41.17 -17.55
CA THR A 235 -17.31 -41.63 -17.00
C THR A 235 -17.06 -42.15 -15.59
N ALA A 236 -17.62 -41.49 -14.57
CA ALA A 236 -17.42 -41.88 -13.18
C ALA A 236 -17.90 -43.31 -12.93
N THR A 237 -17.08 -44.13 -12.25
CA THR A 237 -17.45 -45.49 -11.85
C THR A 237 -17.77 -45.60 -10.35
N ASP A 238 -17.70 -44.48 -9.61
CA ASP A 238 -18.04 -44.36 -8.20
C ASP A 238 -18.88 -43.09 -7.94
N THR A 239 -19.15 -42.82 -6.66
CA THR A 239 -19.87 -41.63 -6.20
C THR A 239 -18.92 -40.63 -5.55
N GLY A 240 -18.79 -39.47 -6.20
CA GLY A 240 -17.89 -38.39 -5.78
C GLY A 240 -16.41 -38.74 -5.76
N GLY A 241 -15.60 -37.73 -5.48
CA GLY A 241 -14.15 -37.85 -5.37
C GLY A 241 -13.53 -36.62 -4.72
N TYR A 242 -12.23 -36.68 -4.43
CA TYR A 242 -11.47 -35.53 -3.95
C TYR A 242 -10.54 -35.05 -5.06
N PRO A 243 -11.05 -34.21 -5.97
CA PRO A 243 -10.27 -33.76 -7.12
C PRO A 243 -8.94 -33.13 -6.72
N LEU A 244 -8.87 -32.45 -5.56
CA LEU A 244 -7.67 -31.77 -5.09
C LEU A 244 -7.53 -31.95 -3.57
N ILE A 245 -6.37 -32.45 -3.12
CA ILE A 245 -6.00 -32.51 -1.70
C ILE A 245 -4.68 -31.75 -1.55
N PHE A 246 -4.69 -30.66 -0.80
CA PHE A 246 -3.58 -29.71 -0.74
C PHE A 246 -2.51 -30.08 0.29
N GLU A 247 -2.86 -30.94 1.26
CA GLU A 247 -1.94 -31.44 2.30
C GLU A 247 -2.33 -32.87 2.75
N PRO A 248 -1.39 -33.67 3.26
CA PRO A 248 -1.68 -34.92 3.97
C PRO A 248 -2.47 -34.70 5.28
N PRO A 249 -3.18 -35.72 5.78
CA PRO A 249 -4.18 -35.57 6.84
C PRO A 249 -3.62 -35.26 8.25
N SER A 250 -2.31 -35.39 8.47
CA SER A 250 -1.67 -35.25 9.79
C SER A 250 -0.68 -34.09 9.86
N VAL A 251 -0.86 -33.06 9.03
CA VAL A 251 0.09 -31.94 8.89
C VAL A 251 -0.42 -30.67 9.56
N ILE A 252 -1.67 -30.29 9.30
CA ILE A 252 -2.23 -29.05 9.85
C ILE A 252 -2.90 -29.38 11.18
N ALA A 253 -2.20 -29.11 12.27
CA ALA A 253 -2.73 -29.26 13.62
C ALA A 253 -3.83 -28.22 13.88
N ALA A 254 -4.93 -28.67 14.48
CA ALA A 254 -6.09 -27.84 14.77
C ALA A 254 -6.85 -28.39 15.99
N SER A 255 -7.52 -27.48 16.69
CA SER A 255 -8.29 -27.78 17.90
C SER A 255 -9.73 -27.33 17.78
N SER A 256 -10.61 -27.92 18.59
CA SER A 256 -12.01 -27.48 18.72
C SER A 256 -12.11 -26.01 19.10
N GLY A 257 -13.09 -25.30 18.53
CA GLY A 257 -13.37 -23.88 18.78
C GLY A 257 -12.50 -22.90 17.99
N GLN A 258 -11.47 -23.38 17.29
CA GLN A 258 -10.68 -22.53 16.39
C GLN A 258 -11.44 -22.22 15.10
N ASN A 259 -11.43 -20.96 14.71
CA ASN A 259 -11.89 -20.55 13.38
C ASN A 259 -10.73 -20.68 12.40
N TRP A 260 -10.95 -21.41 11.32
CA TRP A 260 -10.00 -21.58 10.22
C TRP A 260 -10.63 -21.10 8.93
N THR A 261 -9.81 -20.56 8.03
CA THR A 261 -10.24 -20.16 6.69
C THR A 261 -9.38 -20.82 5.64
N MET A 262 -10.04 -21.51 4.70
CA MET A 262 -9.42 -22.00 3.48
C MET A 262 -9.74 -21.05 2.34
N SER A 263 -8.77 -20.77 1.47
CA SER A 263 -9.00 -20.03 0.23
C SER A 263 -8.18 -20.60 -0.93
N ALA A 264 -8.63 -20.38 -2.17
CA ALA A 264 -7.88 -20.67 -3.38
C ALA A 264 -8.40 -19.81 -4.53
N TYR A 265 -7.56 -19.50 -5.51
CA TYR A 265 -7.97 -18.86 -6.76
C TYR A 265 -8.39 -19.94 -7.76
N LEU A 266 -9.63 -19.86 -8.25
CA LEU A 266 -10.22 -20.89 -9.10
C LEU A 266 -10.98 -20.31 -10.30
N ALA A 267 -10.94 -21.01 -11.44
CA ALA A 267 -11.77 -20.75 -12.61
C ALA A 267 -12.07 -22.03 -13.40
N LEU A 268 -13.28 -22.13 -13.95
CA LEU A 268 -13.66 -23.13 -14.95
C LEU A 268 -13.22 -22.66 -16.34
N VAL A 269 -12.04 -23.09 -16.78
CA VAL A 269 -11.41 -22.57 -18.01
C VAL A 269 -11.73 -23.36 -19.27
N ALA A 270 -12.30 -24.57 -19.13
CA ALA A 270 -12.87 -25.34 -20.24
C ALA A 270 -13.89 -26.38 -19.74
N GLY A 271 -14.74 -26.86 -20.64
CA GLY A 271 -15.77 -27.86 -20.36
C GLY A 271 -16.94 -27.30 -19.55
N SER A 272 -17.61 -28.13 -18.74
CA SER A 272 -18.78 -27.72 -17.97
C SER A 272 -18.93 -28.47 -16.66
N MET A 273 -19.64 -27.88 -15.69
CA MET A 273 -20.03 -28.56 -14.45
C MET A 273 -21.23 -29.51 -14.62
N ALA A 274 -21.51 -29.98 -15.84
CA ALA A 274 -22.57 -30.94 -16.09
C ALA A 274 -22.33 -32.24 -15.30
N ASN A 275 -23.40 -32.82 -14.75
CA ASN A 275 -23.37 -34.00 -13.89
C ASN A 275 -22.57 -33.86 -12.58
N ILE A 276 -22.18 -32.62 -12.23
CA ILE A 276 -21.54 -32.28 -10.97
C ILE A 276 -22.60 -31.68 -10.05
N THR A 277 -23.09 -32.47 -9.09
CA THR A 277 -24.09 -31.98 -8.13
C THR A 277 -23.47 -31.02 -7.12
N ASN A 278 -22.19 -31.20 -6.82
CA ASN A 278 -21.48 -30.38 -5.84
C ASN A 278 -19.99 -30.35 -6.14
N PHE A 279 -19.39 -29.16 -6.05
CA PHE A 279 -17.95 -28.92 -6.05
C PHE A 279 -17.69 -27.93 -4.91
N ARG A 280 -16.95 -28.36 -3.89
CA ARG A 280 -16.91 -27.67 -2.60
C ARG A 280 -15.56 -27.68 -1.95
N PHE A 281 -15.30 -26.64 -1.17
CA PHE A 281 -14.38 -26.78 -0.05
C PHE A 281 -14.87 -27.91 0.83
N TYR A 282 -13.96 -28.79 1.23
CA TYR A 282 -14.29 -29.87 2.12
C TYR A 282 -13.10 -30.05 3.05
N ILE A 283 -13.33 -30.05 4.35
CA ILE A 283 -12.28 -30.13 5.36
C ILE A 283 -12.64 -31.28 6.32
N PRO A 284 -12.15 -32.52 6.09
CA PRO A 284 -12.28 -33.55 7.09
C PRO A 284 -11.35 -33.24 8.27
N PRO A 285 -11.85 -33.36 9.50
CA PRO A 285 -11.01 -33.36 10.68
C PRO A 285 -10.45 -34.75 10.99
N GLN A 286 -9.44 -34.79 11.86
CA GLN A 286 -8.99 -35.99 12.57
C GLN A 286 -9.28 -35.86 14.08
N PRO A 287 -9.65 -36.95 14.80
CA PRO A 287 -9.84 -38.30 14.29
C PRO A 287 -11.06 -38.42 13.35
N SER A 288 -11.04 -39.39 12.44
CA SER A 288 -12.17 -39.71 11.58
C SER A 288 -13.41 -40.07 12.41
N GLY A 289 -14.52 -39.35 12.22
CA GLY A 289 -15.77 -39.54 12.98
C GLY A 289 -16.54 -38.24 13.22
N VAL A 290 -15.84 -37.11 13.17
CA VAL A 290 -16.47 -35.78 13.13
C VAL A 290 -16.81 -35.43 11.67
N ALA A 291 -18.02 -34.90 11.45
CA ALA A 291 -18.46 -34.48 10.12
C ALA A 291 -17.54 -33.38 9.57
N ALA A 292 -17.21 -33.46 8.28
CA ALA A 292 -16.37 -32.46 7.65
C ALA A 292 -17.07 -31.10 7.52
N ALA A 293 -16.32 -30.02 7.68
CA ALA A 293 -16.77 -28.69 7.29
C ALA A 293 -16.77 -28.59 5.77
N SER A 294 -17.81 -28.02 5.16
CA SER A 294 -17.86 -27.93 3.70
C SER A 294 -18.75 -26.81 3.19
N ALA A 295 -18.41 -26.24 2.04
CA ALA A 295 -19.21 -25.23 1.34
C ALA A 295 -19.06 -25.35 -0.18
N SER A 296 -20.20 -25.42 -0.88
CA SER A 296 -20.24 -25.51 -2.35
C SER A 296 -19.87 -24.18 -2.99
N ILE A 297 -19.06 -24.23 -4.03
CA ILE A 297 -18.69 -23.07 -4.85
C ILE A 297 -19.29 -23.12 -6.26
N VAL A 298 -20.01 -24.20 -6.62
CA VAL A 298 -20.62 -24.39 -7.95
C VAL A 298 -21.43 -23.19 -8.42
N PRO A 299 -22.30 -22.55 -7.60
CA PRO A 299 -23.12 -21.43 -8.06
C PRO A 299 -22.30 -20.21 -8.49
N GLU A 300 -21.04 -20.16 -8.07
CA GLU A 300 -20.17 -18.99 -8.20
C GLU A 300 -18.94 -19.26 -9.08
N LEU A 301 -18.70 -20.51 -9.48
CA LEU A 301 -17.56 -20.89 -10.31
C LEU A 301 -17.83 -20.56 -11.77
N THR A 302 -17.06 -19.62 -12.30
CA THR A 302 -17.14 -19.14 -13.68
C THR A 302 -15.78 -19.30 -14.37
N SER A 303 -15.67 -18.85 -15.62
CA SER A 303 -14.40 -18.80 -16.35
C SER A 303 -13.45 -17.71 -15.86
N GLU A 304 -13.93 -16.74 -15.09
CA GLU A 304 -13.09 -15.71 -14.51
C GLU A 304 -12.40 -16.24 -13.26
N LEU A 305 -11.06 -16.14 -13.23
CA LEU A 305 -10.30 -16.51 -12.05
C LEU A 305 -10.70 -15.58 -10.92
N LYS A 306 -11.15 -16.11 -9.79
CA LYS A 306 -11.41 -15.33 -8.57
C LYS A 306 -11.00 -16.12 -7.34
N ARG A 307 -10.78 -15.41 -6.23
CA ARG A 307 -10.51 -16.05 -4.94
C ARG A 307 -11.83 -16.52 -4.33
N PHE A 308 -11.88 -17.79 -3.99
CA PHE A 308 -12.90 -18.35 -3.13
C PHE A 308 -12.35 -18.51 -1.72
N ALA A 309 -13.19 -18.31 -0.71
CA ALA A 309 -12.82 -18.52 0.68
C ALA A 309 -13.96 -19.23 1.44
N PHE A 310 -13.61 -20.03 2.42
CA PHE A 310 -14.53 -20.72 3.30
C PHE A 310 -13.98 -20.75 4.73
N SER A 311 -14.69 -20.06 5.62
CA SER A 311 -14.39 -20.01 7.05
C SER A 311 -15.25 -21.01 7.81
N PHE A 312 -14.67 -21.72 8.76
CA PHE A 312 -15.37 -22.74 9.55
C PHE A 312 -14.72 -22.92 10.93
N SER A 313 -15.42 -23.62 11.81
CA SER A 313 -14.90 -24.12 13.08
C SER A 313 -15.52 -25.48 13.42
N PHE A 314 -14.84 -26.25 14.27
CA PHE A 314 -15.36 -27.50 14.81
C PHE A 314 -15.67 -27.33 16.29
N ALA A 315 -16.89 -27.66 16.70
CA ALA A 315 -17.26 -27.68 18.12
C ALA A 315 -16.74 -28.93 18.84
N THR A 316 -16.60 -30.04 18.12
CA THR A 316 -16.09 -31.32 18.66
C THR A 316 -14.56 -31.32 18.68
N ALA A 317 -13.98 -32.05 19.64
CA ALA A 317 -12.54 -32.24 19.75
C ALA A 317 -11.97 -32.87 18.47
N ILE A 318 -10.93 -32.23 17.95
CA ILE A 318 -10.16 -32.63 16.76
C ILE A 318 -8.68 -32.39 17.05
N THR A 319 -7.80 -32.97 16.23
CA THR A 319 -6.35 -32.79 16.32
C THR A 319 -5.74 -32.23 15.03
N HIS A 320 -6.34 -32.52 13.88
CA HIS A 320 -5.87 -32.06 12.58
C HIS A 320 -7.05 -31.78 11.64
N ILE A 321 -6.76 -31.04 10.58
CA ILE A 321 -7.67 -30.73 9.48
C ILE A 321 -6.96 -30.92 8.14
N GLN A 322 -7.71 -31.28 7.10
CA GLN A 322 -7.14 -31.50 5.78
C GLN A 322 -7.81 -30.62 4.70
N PRO A 323 -7.11 -29.67 4.09
CA PRO A 323 -7.67 -28.82 3.05
C PRO A 323 -7.83 -29.60 1.74
N ARG A 324 -9.08 -29.73 1.24
CA ARG A 324 -9.37 -30.35 -0.05
C ARG A 324 -10.53 -29.67 -0.77
N PHE A 325 -10.59 -29.90 -2.09
CA PHE A 325 -11.84 -29.81 -2.84
C PHE A 325 -12.43 -31.20 -3.00
N ALA A 326 -13.73 -31.29 -2.76
CA ALA A 326 -14.53 -32.49 -3.02
C ALA A 326 -15.52 -32.21 -4.15
N MET A 327 -15.79 -33.26 -4.93
CA MET A 327 -16.79 -33.24 -5.98
C MET A 327 -17.78 -34.38 -5.76
N ASN A 328 -19.06 -34.15 -6.02
CA ASN A 328 -20.10 -35.17 -6.02
C ASN A 328 -20.67 -35.36 -7.43
N HIS A 329 -20.77 -36.62 -7.84
CA HIS A 329 -21.31 -37.08 -9.11
C HIS A 329 -22.00 -38.44 -8.93
N ALA A 330 -22.88 -38.80 -9.85
CA ALA A 330 -23.47 -40.14 -9.92
C ALA A 330 -22.54 -41.13 -10.63
N VAL A 331 -22.69 -42.42 -10.34
CA VAL A 331 -22.07 -43.48 -11.14
C VAL A 331 -22.63 -43.41 -12.57
N GLY A 332 -21.78 -43.55 -13.57
CA GLY A 332 -22.13 -43.43 -14.99
C GLY A 332 -22.18 -41.98 -15.50
N ALA A 333 -21.94 -40.98 -14.64
CA ALA A 333 -21.89 -39.59 -15.06
C ALA A 333 -20.71 -39.32 -16.00
N ALA A 334 -21.00 -38.78 -17.18
CA ALA A 334 -19.97 -38.21 -18.05
C ALA A 334 -19.54 -36.84 -17.51
N ILE A 335 -18.24 -36.69 -17.27
CA ILE A 335 -17.64 -35.48 -16.69
C ILE A 335 -16.54 -35.01 -17.63
N ASP A 336 -16.55 -33.73 -17.98
CA ASP A 336 -15.44 -33.08 -18.69
C ASP A 336 -15.38 -31.59 -18.32
N PHE A 337 -14.38 -31.23 -17.51
CA PHE A 337 -14.09 -29.84 -17.19
C PHE A 337 -12.60 -29.65 -16.91
N THR A 338 -12.14 -28.41 -17.07
CA THR A 338 -10.78 -27.98 -16.71
C THR A 338 -10.86 -26.86 -15.69
N LEU A 339 -10.24 -27.09 -14.53
CA LEU A 339 -10.18 -26.15 -13.42
C LEU A 339 -8.80 -25.54 -13.35
N ARG A 340 -8.73 -24.21 -13.39
CA ARG A 340 -7.54 -23.43 -13.04
C ARG A 340 -7.45 -23.32 -11.54
N VAL A 341 -6.26 -23.53 -10.98
CA VAL A 341 -5.99 -23.48 -9.54
C VAL A 341 -4.73 -22.68 -9.28
N GLY A 342 -4.80 -21.73 -8.34
CA GLY A 342 -3.65 -20.95 -7.86
C GLY A 342 -3.75 -20.62 -6.38
N LEU A 343 -2.59 -20.54 -5.71
CA LEU A 343 -2.39 -20.09 -4.33
C LEU A 343 -3.45 -20.59 -3.32
N PRO A 344 -3.57 -21.92 -3.10
CA PRO A 344 -4.37 -22.40 -1.98
C PRO A 344 -3.73 -21.98 -0.65
N GLN A 345 -4.56 -21.54 0.28
CA GLN A 345 -4.15 -20.99 1.56
C GLN A 345 -5.06 -21.46 2.69
N MET A 346 -4.47 -21.92 3.79
CA MET A 346 -5.19 -22.39 4.97
C MET A 346 -4.68 -21.67 6.21
N GLU A 347 -5.53 -20.89 6.87
CA GLU A 347 -5.10 -19.95 7.91
C GLU A 347 -5.97 -20.05 9.15
N LEU A 348 -5.35 -19.95 10.33
CA LEU A 348 -6.06 -19.86 11.59
C LEU A 348 -6.66 -18.46 11.77
N GLY A 349 -7.91 -18.31 11.35
CA GLY A 349 -8.83 -17.27 11.79
C GLY A 349 -10.06 -17.15 10.88
N ALA A 350 -10.89 -16.13 11.10
CA ALA A 350 -12.26 -16.07 10.55
C ALA A 350 -12.37 -15.62 9.08
N PHE A 351 -11.27 -15.20 8.46
CA PHE A 351 -11.19 -14.79 7.06
C PHE A 351 -9.77 -14.99 6.54
N SER A 352 -9.62 -14.92 5.21
CA SER A 352 -8.34 -15.05 4.54
C SER A 352 -7.58 -13.73 4.53
N SER A 353 -6.28 -13.75 4.84
CA SER A 353 -5.41 -12.58 4.65
C SER A 353 -5.01 -12.42 3.18
N SER A 354 -4.23 -11.40 2.84
CA SER A 354 -3.51 -11.32 1.57
C SER A 354 -2.76 -12.63 1.22
N PRO A 355 -2.42 -12.86 -0.06
CA PRO A 355 -1.76 -14.10 -0.45
C PRO A 355 -0.42 -14.32 0.27
N ILE A 356 -0.23 -15.54 0.78
CA ILE A 356 1.00 -16.01 1.42
C ILE A 356 1.48 -17.23 0.65
N ALA A 357 2.46 -16.99 -0.22
CA ALA A 357 3.11 -18.01 -1.02
C ALA A 357 3.94 -18.96 -0.14
N THR A 358 3.83 -20.26 -0.40
CA THR A 358 4.55 -21.34 0.28
C THR A 358 5.10 -22.32 -0.76
N GLU A 359 6.28 -22.87 -0.49
CA GLU A 359 6.97 -23.77 -1.42
C GLU A 359 7.26 -25.14 -0.81
N THR A 360 7.95 -25.18 0.34
CA THR A 360 8.37 -26.42 1.01
C THR A 360 7.81 -26.55 2.43
N GLY A 361 7.27 -25.47 2.99
CA GLY A 361 6.87 -25.36 4.39
C GLY A 361 5.79 -24.31 4.58
N ALA A 362 5.16 -24.33 5.75
CA ALA A 362 4.24 -23.28 6.14
C ALA A 362 5.03 -21.98 6.30
N VAL A 363 4.48 -20.88 5.81
CA VAL A 363 5.13 -19.55 5.87
C VAL A 363 4.23 -18.61 6.63
N GLU A 364 4.84 -17.87 7.55
CA GLU A 364 4.21 -16.76 8.26
C GLU A 364 4.47 -15.45 7.54
N ARG A 365 3.43 -14.64 7.44
CA ARG A 365 3.50 -13.21 7.18
C ARG A 365 3.38 -12.47 8.51
N GLY A 366 4.34 -11.60 8.82
CA GLY A 366 4.29 -10.72 10.00
C GLY A 366 3.24 -9.62 9.90
N ALA A 367 2.85 -9.04 11.04
CA ALA A 367 1.93 -7.91 11.11
C ALA A 367 2.53 -6.62 10.52
N ASP A 368 1.67 -5.79 9.93
CA ASP A 368 2.04 -4.43 9.51
C ASP A 368 1.85 -3.46 10.68
N HIS A 369 2.88 -2.68 11.00
CA HIS A 369 2.82 -1.64 12.02
C HIS A 369 3.23 -0.29 11.43
N LEU A 370 2.27 0.60 11.21
CA LEU A 370 2.54 2.00 10.85
C LEU A 370 2.30 2.89 12.06
N GLN A 371 3.31 3.65 12.47
CA GLN A 371 3.18 4.60 13.58
C GLN A 371 4.06 5.84 13.40
N CYS A 372 3.72 6.94 14.06
CA CYS A 372 4.58 8.12 14.17
C CYS A 372 4.46 8.79 15.54
N PRO A 373 5.44 9.61 15.94
CA PRO A 373 5.29 10.51 17.08
C PRO A 373 4.14 11.49 16.84
N ARG A 374 3.28 11.68 17.84
CA ARG A 374 2.16 12.63 17.81
C ARG A 374 1.94 13.28 19.17
N PRO A 375 2.72 14.32 19.53
CA PRO A 375 2.44 15.07 20.74
C PRO A 375 1.19 15.94 20.53
N GLY A 376 0.16 15.72 21.36
CA GLY A 376 -1.04 16.55 21.40
C GLY A 376 -1.98 16.38 20.20
N LEU A 377 -3.22 15.98 20.47
CA LEU A 377 -4.24 15.71 19.45
C LEU A 377 -5.47 16.62 19.58
N SER A 378 -5.37 17.77 20.27
CA SER A 378 -6.54 18.58 20.62
C SER A 378 -6.38 20.06 20.25
N PRO A 379 -7.40 20.68 19.62
CA PRO A 379 -8.59 20.06 19.02
C PRO A 379 -8.25 19.33 17.70
N VAL A 380 -9.01 18.28 17.37
CA VAL A 380 -8.84 17.56 16.09
C VAL A 380 -10.17 17.24 15.43
N SER A 381 -10.20 17.33 14.09
CA SER A 381 -11.17 16.64 13.26
C SER A 381 -10.45 15.84 12.20
N ARG A 382 -10.99 14.67 11.85
CA ARG A 382 -10.38 13.77 10.89
C ARG A 382 -11.43 13.11 10.02
N MET A 383 -11.09 12.90 8.76
CA MET A 383 -11.78 12.00 7.85
C MET A 383 -10.85 10.86 7.45
N LEU A 384 -11.37 9.64 7.38
CA LEU A 384 -10.68 8.50 6.78
C LEU A 384 -11.60 7.83 5.76
N THR A 385 -11.01 7.39 4.65
CA THR A 385 -11.62 6.46 3.70
C THR A 385 -10.89 5.15 3.81
N ALA A 386 -11.61 4.06 4.06
CA ALA A 386 -11.00 2.76 4.26
C ALA A 386 -11.89 1.63 3.73
N ARG A 387 -11.24 0.51 3.43
CA ARG A 387 -11.90 -0.76 3.16
C ARG A 387 -11.79 -1.65 4.40
N ALA A 388 -12.92 -2.13 4.89
CA ALA A 388 -12.98 -3.07 5.99
C ALA A 388 -12.42 -4.44 5.58
N ALA A 389 -11.95 -5.19 6.57
CA ALA A 389 -11.53 -6.57 6.39
C ALA A 389 -12.63 -7.45 5.79
N GLY A 390 -12.22 -8.53 5.12
CA GLY A 390 -13.14 -9.55 4.57
C GLY A 390 -13.91 -10.36 5.60
N GLY A 391 -13.67 -10.13 6.89
CA GLY A 391 -14.39 -10.70 8.01
C GLY A 391 -13.99 -10.04 9.33
N LYS A 392 -14.52 -10.54 10.45
CA LYS A 392 -14.26 -10.04 11.80
C LYS A 392 -14.19 -11.19 12.80
N ALA A 393 -13.23 -11.12 13.72
CA ALA A 393 -13.03 -12.11 14.80
C ALA A 393 -12.89 -11.47 16.19
N GLY A 394 -12.91 -10.14 16.23
CA GLY A 394 -12.62 -9.28 17.37
C GLY A 394 -12.61 -7.83 16.89
N ASP A 395 -12.14 -6.92 17.74
CA ASP A 395 -12.00 -5.51 17.36
C ASP A 395 -10.89 -5.34 16.32
N GLN A 396 -11.15 -4.50 15.31
CA GLN A 396 -10.23 -4.14 14.23
C GLN A 396 -10.00 -2.63 14.28
N VAL A 397 -8.81 -2.19 14.64
CA VAL A 397 -8.45 -0.78 14.83
C VAL A 397 -7.93 -0.21 13.52
N LEU A 398 -8.70 0.69 12.92
CA LEU A 398 -8.28 1.42 11.71
C LEU A 398 -7.24 2.49 12.07
N TRP A 399 -7.46 3.20 13.17
CA TRP A 399 -6.60 4.27 13.63
C TRP A 399 -6.65 4.39 15.15
N GLN A 400 -5.48 4.66 15.73
CA GLN A 400 -5.36 4.95 17.15
C GLN A 400 -4.33 6.06 17.38
N ALA A 401 -4.61 6.94 18.34
CA ALA A 401 -3.59 7.78 18.95
C ALA A 401 -3.58 7.53 20.46
N ASP A 402 -2.40 7.40 21.07
CA ASP A 402 -2.24 7.03 22.48
C ASP A 402 -0.89 7.44 23.08
N ASP A 403 -0.66 7.08 24.34
CA ASP A 403 0.58 7.31 25.10
C ASP A 403 1.51 6.08 25.19
N GLY A 404 1.29 5.06 24.37
CA GLY A 404 1.89 3.73 24.51
C GLY A 404 0.96 2.70 25.17
N SER A 405 -0.25 3.09 25.58
CA SER A 405 -1.23 2.23 26.25
C SER A 405 -2.64 2.37 25.68
N GLU A 406 -3.53 1.41 25.96
CA GLU A 406 -4.96 1.58 25.66
C GLU A 406 -5.69 2.48 26.67
N ALA A 407 -5.08 2.72 27.83
CA ALA A 407 -5.69 3.47 28.93
C ALA A 407 -5.84 4.97 28.63
N ASN A 408 -5.03 5.51 27.73
CA ASN A 408 -5.12 6.88 27.24
C ASN A 408 -5.09 6.85 25.72
N SER A 409 -6.26 6.85 25.09
CA SER A 409 -6.35 6.63 23.65
C SER A 409 -7.54 7.30 22.98
N HIS A 410 -7.35 7.66 21.72
CA HIS A 410 -8.41 7.85 20.72
C HIS A 410 -8.38 6.63 19.81
N ARG A 411 -9.50 5.94 19.62
CA ARG A 411 -9.59 4.76 18.75
C ARG A 411 -10.75 4.89 17.79
N LEU A 412 -10.47 4.69 16.52
CA LEU A 412 -11.47 4.43 15.50
C LEU A 412 -11.35 2.96 15.10
N LEU A 413 -12.35 2.18 15.49
CA LEU A 413 -12.32 0.73 15.34
C LEU A 413 -13.65 0.20 14.81
N ARG A 414 -13.59 -0.98 14.19
CA ARG A 414 -14.76 -1.80 13.89
C ARG A 414 -14.80 -2.94 14.90
N ASP A 415 -15.87 -3.02 15.68
CA ASP A 415 -15.98 -4.03 16.72
C ASP A 415 -16.35 -5.42 16.16
N ALA A 416 -16.36 -6.43 17.04
CA ALA A 416 -16.71 -7.80 16.67
C ALA A 416 -18.13 -7.97 16.08
N THR A 417 -19.04 -6.99 16.26
CA THR A 417 -20.37 -6.99 15.65
C THR A 417 -20.39 -6.34 14.27
N GLY A 418 -19.31 -5.65 13.88
CA GLY A 418 -19.18 -4.90 12.65
C GLY A 418 -19.59 -3.42 12.80
N MET A 419 -19.86 -2.94 14.01
CA MET A 419 -20.15 -1.54 14.29
C MET A 419 -18.85 -0.73 14.28
N LEU A 420 -18.81 0.34 13.50
CA LEU A 420 -17.73 1.32 13.56
C LEU A 420 -17.94 2.22 14.77
N ARG A 421 -16.92 2.35 15.60
CA ARG A 421 -16.95 3.12 16.84
C ARG A 421 -15.81 4.12 16.89
N TYR A 422 -16.10 5.29 17.45
CA TYR A 422 -15.08 6.23 17.89
C TYR A 422 -15.07 6.29 19.41
N ILE A 423 -13.97 5.85 20.02
CA ILE A 423 -13.82 5.73 21.46
C ILE A 423 -12.68 6.62 21.92
N VAL A 424 -12.93 7.43 22.94
CA VAL A 424 -11.90 8.19 23.64
C VAL A 424 -11.83 7.67 25.06
N THR A 425 -10.64 7.29 25.52
CA THR A 425 -10.40 6.71 26.85
C THR A 425 -9.35 7.54 27.57
N THR A 426 -9.58 7.83 28.86
CA THR A 426 -8.60 8.44 29.76
C THR A 426 -8.50 7.64 31.03
N THR A 427 -7.28 7.37 31.49
CA THR A 427 -7.01 6.58 32.71
C THR A 427 -7.80 5.27 32.77
N GLY A 428 -7.99 4.61 31.62
CA GLY A 428 -8.72 3.33 31.49
C GLY A 428 -10.25 3.45 31.42
N THR A 429 -10.81 4.66 31.50
CA THR A 429 -12.27 4.87 31.45
C THR A 429 -12.67 5.56 30.14
N PRO A 430 -13.62 4.99 29.37
CA PRO A 430 -14.18 5.66 28.20
C PRO A 430 -14.79 7.02 28.59
N GLN A 431 -14.29 8.09 27.99
CA GLN A 431 -14.80 9.45 28.08
C GLN A 431 -15.89 9.71 27.05
N ALA A 432 -15.76 9.10 25.86
CA ALA A 432 -16.76 9.10 24.80
C ALA A 432 -16.73 7.75 24.09
N ASN A 433 -17.89 7.26 23.66
CA ASN A 433 -17.99 5.99 22.93
C ASN A 433 -19.12 6.07 21.89
N LEU A 434 -18.82 6.66 20.75
CA LEU A 434 -19.79 6.90 19.68
C LEU A 434 -19.95 5.64 18.83
N ALA A 435 -21.18 5.11 18.74
CA ALA A 435 -21.54 4.07 17.77
C ALA A 435 -21.99 4.73 16.47
N LEU A 436 -21.17 4.66 15.41
CA LEU A 436 -21.36 5.44 14.19
C LEU A 436 -22.22 4.74 13.14
N GLY A 437 -22.28 3.41 13.18
CA GLY A 437 -23.05 2.58 12.25
C GLY A 437 -22.30 1.31 11.85
N SER A 438 -23.01 0.35 11.25
CA SER A 438 -22.41 -0.89 10.80
C SER A 438 -21.65 -0.71 9.48
N VAL A 439 -20.50 -1.38 9.38
CA VAL A 439 -19.71 -1.50 8.16
C VAL A 439 -19.69 -2.98 7.77
N ALA A 440 -20.08 -3.30 6.54
CA ALA A 440 -20.08 -4.67 6.04
C ALA A 440 -18.65 -5.19 5.77
N ASP A 441 -18.48 -6.51 5.79
CA ASP A 441 -17.19 -7.14 5.49
C ASP A 441 -16.76 -6.80 4.06
N GLY A 442 -15.50 -6.39 3.88
CA GLY A 442 -14.96 -5.97 2.59
C GLY A 442 -15.56 -4.68 2.04
N ALA A 443 -16.37 -3.93 2.79
CA ALA A 443 -16.98 -2.70 2.27
C ALA A 443 -15.99 -1.52 2.29
N LEU A 444 -16.10 -0.66 1.27
CA LEU A 444 -15.53 0.68 1.32
C LEU A 444 -16.45 1.56 2.16
N PHE A 445 -15.87 2.39 3.02
CA PHE A 445 -16.61 3.38 3.80
C PHE A 445 -15.76 4.62 4.03
N LYS A 446 -16.44 5.68 4.44
CA LYS A 446 -15.84 6.96 4.79
C LYS A 446 -16.41 7.44 6.11
N VAL A 447 -15.54 7.89 6.99
CA VAL A 447 -15.90 8.30 8.34
C VAL A 447 -15.22 9.60 8.69
N ALA A 448 -15.95 10.51 9.31
CA ALA A 448 -15.41 11.73 9.87
C ALA A 448 -15.69 11.79 11.37
N VAL A 449 -14.69 12.17 12.17
CA VAL A 449 -14.78 12.30 13.63
C VAL A 449 -14.15 13.62 14.08
N ARG A 450 -14.59 14.15 15.22
CA ARG A 450 -13.91 15.23 15.93
C ARG A 450 -13.80 14.93 17.42
N ALA A 451 -12.80 15.55 18.04
CA ALA A 451 -12.67 15.58 19.49
C ALA A 451 -12.11 16.92 19.98
N ALA A 452 -12.78 17.45 21.00
CA ALA A 452 -12.35 18.50 21.91
C ALA A 452 -12.93 18.17 23.31
N PRO A 453 -12.42 18.76 24.41
CA PRO A 453 -13.02 18.55 25.72
C PRO A 453 -14.51 18.86 25.70
N ASN A 454 -15.34 17.92 26.16
CA ASN A 454 -16.80 18.00 26.13
C ASN A 454 -17.44 18.19 24.74
N ASP A 455 -16.72 17.87 23.65
CA ASP A 455 -17.25 17.92 22.28
C ASP A 455 -16.66 16.80 21.43
N PHE A 456 -17.40 15.71 21.33
CA PHE A 456 -17.09 14.55 20.49
C PHE A 456 -18.21 14.36 19.48
N ALA A 457 -17.85 14.14 18.22
CA ALA A 457 -18.84 13.84 17.21
C ALA A 457 -18.28 12.96 16.10
N GLY A 458 -19.14 12.24 15.40
CA GLY A 458 -18.75 11.50 14.21
C GLY A 458 -19.90 11.20 13.27
N SER A 459 -19.58 10.94 12.01
CA SER A 459 -20.52 10.56 10.95
C SER A 459 -19.87 9.52 10.04
N LEU A 460 -20.65 8.52 9.65
CA LEU A 460 -20.26 7.43 8.75
C LEU A 460 -21.10 7.53 7.46
N ASN A 461 -20.45 7.52 6.30
CA ASN A 461 -21.09 7.51 4.97
C ASN A 461 -22.16 8.59 4.79
N GLY A 462 -21.91 9.81 5.27
CA GLY A 462 -22.87 10.91 5.24
C GLY A 462 -24.10 10.73 6.14
N GLY A 463 -24.09 9.72 7.01
CA GLY A 463 -25.16 9.46 7.97
C GLY A 463 -25.29 10.53 9.05
N ALA A 464 -26.36 10.45 9.84
CA ALA A 464 -26.61 11.39 10.92
C ALA A 464 -25.41 11.46 11.89
N VAL A 465 -25.08 12.68 12.31
CA VAL A 465 -23.96 12.90 13.24
C VAL A 465 -24.33 12.40 14.63
N VAL A 466 -23.51 11.52 15.17
CA VAL A 466 -23.58 11.05 16.56
C VAL A 466 -22.69 11.94 17.41
N THR A 467 -23.19 12.43 18.55
CA THR A 467 -22.47 13.38 19.41
C THR A 467 -22.43 12.91 20.86
N ASP A 468 -21.35 13.27 21.56
CA ASP A 468 -21.23 13.24 23.02
C ASP A 468 -20.68 14.59 23.49
N THR A 469 -21.33 15.19 24.48
CA THR A 469 -21.04 16.54 24.95
C THR A 469 -20.34 16.54 26.30
N SER A 470 -19.77 15.41 26.72
CA SER A 470 -19.09 15.26 27.99
C SER A 470 -17.81 14.46 27.82
N GLY A 471 -16.80 14.74 28.65
CA GLY A 471 -15.59 13.94 28.72
C GLY A 471 -14.31 14.76 28.55
N THR A 472 -13.22 14.16 29.02
CA THR A 472 -11.88 14.74 28.92
C THR A 472 -11.08 14.11 27.79
N LEU A 473 -9.90 14.66 27.50
CA LEU A 473 -9.00 14.14 26.47
C LEU A 473 -7.76 13.52 27.09
N PRO A 474 -7.28 12.39 26.55
CA PRO A 474 -6.04 11.76 26.98
C PRO A 474 -4.81 12.59 26.59
N SER A 475 -3.72 12.35 27.32
CA SER A 475 -2.39 12.73 26.85
C SER A 475 -1.95 11.74 25.77
N ILE A 476 -1.40 12.24 24.67
CA ILE A 476 -1.07 11.46 23.47
C ILE A 476 0.37 11.76 23.07
N THR A 477 1.11 10.71 22.72
CA THR A 477 2.51 10.78 22.26
C THR A 477 2.73 10.03 20.94
N THR A 478 1.85 9.09 20.59
CA THR A 478 2.00 8.18 19.46
C THR A 478 0.72 8.13 18.65
N GLU A 479 0.86 8.03 17.34
CA GLU A 479 -0.22 7.79 16.40
C GLU A 479 0.07 6.51 15.62
N ARG A 480 -0.96 5.69 15.38
CA ARG A 480 -0.90 4.39 14.73
C ARG A 480 -2.03 4.21 13.73
N TRP A 481 -1.73 3.51 12.64
CA TRP A 481 -2.71 3.12 11.63
C TRP A 481 -2.70 1.61 11.46
N GLY A 482 -3.89 1.04 11.28
CA GLY A 482 -4.04 -0.38 11.03
C GLY A 482 -3.85 -1.28 12.25
N GLY A 483 -3.75 -0.70 13.45
CA GLY A 483 -3.57 -1.40 14.71
C GLY A 483 -3.58 -0.45 15.90
N GLY A 484 -3.39 -0.98 17.10
CA GLY A 484 -3.43 -0.23 18.36
C GLY A 484 -2.24 -0.53 19.28
N ALA A 485 -2.31 -0.02 20.51
CA ALA A 485 -1.34 -0.34 21.56
C ALA A 485 -1.42 -1.80 22.03
N ALA A 486 -2.60 -2.43 21.88
CA ALA A 486 -2.78 -3.85 22.10
C ALA A 486 -2.42 -4.66 20.83
N PRO A 487 -1.87 -5.87 20.97
CA PRO A 487 -1.68 -6.78 19.85
C PRO A 487 -3.01 -7.44 19.41
N GLY A 488 -3.10 -7.90 18.16
CA GLY A 488 -4.22 -8.73 17.68
C GLY A 488 -5.48 -7.96 17.31
N VAL A 489 -5.41 -6.62 17.26
CA VAL A 489 -6.51 -5.72 16.89
C VAL A 489 -6.24 -5.05 15.54
N GLU A 490 -5.43 -5.67 14.68
CA GLU A 490 -5.05 -5.09 13.41
C GLU A 490 -6.27 -4.89 12.50
N TRP A 491 -6.18 -3.95 11.55
CA TRP A 491 -7.31 -3.56 10.73
C TRP A 491 -7.77 -4.64 9.74
N TRP A 492 -6.81 -5.40 9.20
CA TRP A 492 -7.03 -6.44 8.19
C TRP A 492 -7.67 -5.94 6.89
N GLY A 493 -7.41 -4.68 6.53
CA GLY A 493 -8.00 -4.01 5.38
C GLY A 493 -7.08 -2.91 4.85
N ALA A 494 -7.63 -2.04 4.01
CA ALA A 494 -6.85 -0.97 3.38
C ALA A 494 -7.30 0.41 3.87
N LEU A 495 -6.34 1.31 4.06
CA LEU A 495 -6.55 2.74 4.28
C LEU A 495 -6.34 3.46 2.94
N ALA A 496 -7.41 3.97 2.35
CA ALA A 496 -7.36 4.69 1.09
C ALA A 496 -6.84 6.11 1.29
N SER A 497 -7.40 6.83 2.25
CA SER A 497 -6.97 8.19 2.55
C SER A 497 -7.31 8.65 3.97
N GLU A 498 -6.61 9.70 4.38
CA GLU A 498 -6.84 10.45 5.61
C GLU A 498 -6.74 11.96 5.34
N VAL A 499 -7.64 12.73 5.95
CA VAL A 499 -7.58 14.18 6.03
C VAL A 499 -7.70 14.62 7.49
N GLU A 500 -6.76 15.43 7.98
CA GLU A 500 -6.78 15.98 9.33
C GLU A 500 -6.93 17.51 9.34
N PHE A 501 -7.63 18.01 10.36
CA PHE A 501 -7.77 19.41 10.70
C PHE A 501 -7.42 19.62 12.18
N ASN A 502 -6.55 20.58 12.48
CA ASN A 502 -6.25 21.02 13.85
C ASN A 502 -7.35 21.94 14.40
N ALA A 503 -8.61 21.52 14.27
CA ALA A 503 -9.77 22.29 14.70
C ALA A 503 -11.02 21.40 14.80
N THR A 504 -12.03 21.85 15.55
CA THR A 504 -13.36 21.23 15.57
C THR A 504 -14.18 21.70 14.36
N LEU A 505 -14.49 20.78 13.44
CA LEU A 505 -15.39 21.04 12.32
C LEU A 505 -16.85 21.00 12.76
N ALA A 506 -17.74 21.70 12.05
CA ALA A 506 -19.17 21.67 12.37
C ALA A 506 -19.78 20.29 12.05
N ASN A 507 -20.93 19.96 12.66
CA ASN A 507 -21.63 18.69 12.38
C ASN A 507 -21.93 18.52 10.88
N ALA A 508 -22.39 19.59 10.22
CA ALA A 508 -22.66 19.58 8.79
C ALA A 508 -21.38 19.30 7.97
N ASP A 509 -20.23 19.84 8.37
CA ASP A 509 -18.95 19.58 7.70
C ASP A 509 -18.50 18.12 7.89
N LEU A 510 -18.67 17.55 9.09
CA LEU A 510 -18.36 16.13 9.33
C LEU A 510 -19.22 15.22 8.46
N GLN A 511 -20.52 15.52 8.36
CA GLN A 511 -21.44 14.77 7.52
C GLN A 511 -21.11 14.92 6.04
N ALA A 512 -20.78 16.13 5.58
CA ALA A 512 -20.40 16.37 4.18
C ALA A 512 -19.06 15.72 3.82
N LEU A 513 -18.10 15.70 4.74
CA LEU A 513 -16.81 15.03 4.55
C LEU A 513 -16.94 13.51 4.55
N SER A 514 -17.91 12.94 5.24
CA SER A 514 -18.09 11.49 5.30
C SER A 514 -18.96 10.92 4.17
N LEU A 515 -19.50 11.76 3.27
CA LEU A 515 -20.25 11.33 2.08
C LEU A 515 -19.40 10.54 1.07
#